data_AF-A0A9W8ISR0-F1
#
_entry.id   AF-A0A9W8ISR0-F1
#
_cell.length_a   1.000
_cell.length_b   1.000
_cell.length_c   1.000
_cell.angle_alpha   90.00
_cell.angle_beta   90.00
_cell.angle_gamma   90.00
#
_symmetry.space_group_name_H-M   'P 1'
#
loop_
_entity.id
_entity.type
_entity.pdbx_description
1 polymer ?
#
loop_
_entity_poly.entity_id
_entity_poly.type
_entity_poly.pdbx_seq_one_letter_code
_entity_poly.pdbx_strand_id
1 'polypeptide(L)'
;MTASIDAPGDEKATIFYRQQLPNAPEFLTMFSVEGCSTSELKGRAIVSHIGVQPSSGSWKCSKHAEGTLCLHVRDAFEPFQAAIGEDGQELDPAIFCKTPALASIARTEAISHSSILPPISLALKVQPTDTRSCRIFMLFTVYEGTIEVQPCPTCPVARRRLIGPDLVELGLFNFNNSIIVSHELLDEYTMAFVTSETPFNAFVTTVTHRYAVSGAEFIGDDLFRSIWFAYATCLAMENDMQCTRCGRCPDTVIWDGITLAFGRKHLSATLVPPTQVSPQSLQRPNVKNHPRQQLLLDPALRKLIRQAVNPPKLPDPPAKDISDRSASNAAQIEEGCQSRLVVEHLARIDAVYEGLSKECKPLARLFLDTYGAVAFAKKKQAPMVTTRFFLQIAAEESVLQMVNGTALVNLEEFLKAPQVNHLTKILAIPGLYRVLKTQPLIDPFIPLLRWLAQRATVVLQELSVECIPLSTGATAAVLDSDWKVELFTACPRYDIALLILDSKPTIRRMFQSPEETNAVNTTLNMENED
;
A
#
# COMPACT_ATOMS: atom_id res chain seq x y z
N MET A 1 -32.13 26.67 46.98
CA MET A 1 -32.83 26.81 45.68
C MET A 1 -31.92 27.59 44.76
N THR A 2 -31.07 26.87 44.04
CA THR A 2 -30.19 27.43 42.99
C THR A 2 -30.86 27.16 41.66
N ALA A 3 -31.25 28.22 40.97
CA ALA A 3 -31.80 28.15 39.62
C ALA A 3 -30.75 27.57 38.67
N SER A 4 -31.14 26.53 37.93
CA SER A 4 -30.40 26.02 36.78
C SER A 4 -30.32 27.14 35.74
N ILE A 5 -29.11 27.46 35.29
CA ILE A 5 -28.90 28.30 34.12
C ILE A 5 -29.08 27.36 32.94
N ASP A 6 -30.19 27.49 32.22
CA ASP A 6 -30.44 26.73 30.99
C ASP A 6 -29.28 26.96 30.00
N ALA A 7 -28.61 25.87 29.61
CA ALA A 7 -27.54 25.92 28.64
C ALA A 7 -28.13 26.34 27.27
N PRO A 8 -27.57 27.35 26.59
CA PRO A 8 -28.01 27.76 25.27
C PRO A 8 -27.57 26.71 24.25
N GLY A 9 -28.44 25.77 23.89
CA GLY A 9 -28.11 24.75 22.89
C GLY A 9 -29.15 23.66 22.62
N ASP A 10 -30.17 23.52 23.44
CA ASP A 10 -31.11 22.38 23.39
C ASP A 10 -32.39 22.69 22.60
N GLU A 11 -32.25 23.37 21.46
CA GLU A 11 -33.39 23.57 20.56
C GLU A 11 -33.72 22.26 19.83
N LYS A 12 -34.96 21.83 19.96
CA LYS A 12 -35.50 20.61 19.36
C LYS A 12 -35.31 20.55 17.85
N ALA A 13 -35.37 21.70 17.17
CA ALA A 13 -35.00 21.84 15.77
C ALA A 13 -34.40 23.22 15.50
N THR A 14 -33.34 23.26 14.69
CA THR A 14 -32.66 24.51 14.31
C THR A 14 -32.58 24.61 12.79
N ILE A 15 -32.97 25.77 12.24
CA ILE A 15 -32.76 26.10 10.82
C ILE A 15 -31.28 26.40 10.61
N PHE A 16 -30.63 25.64 9.72
CA PHE A 16 -29.21 25.86 9.38
C PHE A 16 -29.00 26.25 7.92
N TYR A 17 -30.03 26.12 7.08
CA TYR A 17 -29.96 26.47 5.66
C TYR A 17 -31.31 26.94 5.13
N ARG A 18 -31.31 28.02 4.35
CA ARG A 18 -32.43 28.39 3.49
C ARG A 18 -31.91 29.04 2.22
N GLN A 19 -32.42 28.60 1.07
CA GLN A 19 -32.08 29.17 -0.22
C GLN A 19 -33.30 29.20 -1.13
N GLN A 20 -33.50 30.31 -1.85
CA GLN A 20 -34.51 30.37 -2.91
C GLN A 20 -34.07 29.47 -4.08
N LEU A 21 -34.97 28.64 -4.58
CA LEU A 21 -34.68 27.79 -5.74
C LEU A 21 -34.55 28.64 -7.01
N PRO A 22 -33.58 28.34 -7.90
CA PRO A 22 -33.44 29.05 -9.16
C PRO A 22 -34.72 28.96 -9.99
N ASN A 23 -35.23 30.11 -10.44
CA ASN A 23 -36.42 30.21 -11.29
C ASN A 23 -37.75 29.73 -10.67
N ALA A 24 -37.81 29.55 -9.34
CA ALA A 24 -39.04 29.23 -8.63
C ALA A 24 -39.26 30.19 -7.44
N PRO A 25 -40.51 30.46 -7.05
CA PRO A 25 -40.80 31.22 -5.84
C PRO A 25 -40.54 30.41 -4.56
N GLU A 26 -40.26 29.12 -4.68
CA GLU A 26 -40.05 28.20 -3.56
C GLU A 26 -38.67 28.32 -2.93
N PHE A 27 -38.57 27.95 -1.65
CA PHE A 27 -37.32 27.90 -0.91
C PHE A 27 -37.01 26.46 -0.51
N LEU A 28 -35.74 26.07 -0.59
CA LEU A 28 -35.21 24.91 0.12
C LEU A 28 -34.80 25.35 1.52
N THR A 29 -35.45 24.82 2.56
CA THR A 29 -35.11 25.04 3.96
C THR A 29 -34.65 23.73 4.59
N MET A 30 -33.52 23.72 5.30
CA MET A 30 -33.01 22.54 6.00
C MET A 30 -32.85 22.77 7.50
N PHE A 31 -33.20 21.74 8.26
CA PHE A 31 -33.28 21.74 9.72
C PHE A 31 -32.43 20.62 10.29
N SER A 32 -31.77 20.89 11.41
CA SER A 32 -31.15 19.89 12.26
C SER A 32 -32.10 19.63 13.42
N VAL A 33 -32.72 18.45 13.45
CA VAL A 33 -33.76 18.08 14.41
C VAL A 33 -33.24 17.03 15.37
N GLU A 34 -33.49 17.21 16.66
CA GLU A 34 -33.13 16.24 17.69
C GLU A 34 -33.74 14.86 17.39
N GLY A 35 -32.96 13.79 17.59
CA GLY A 35 -33.44 12.43 17.34
C GLY A 35 -34.25 11.90 18.52
N CYS A 36 -35.43 11.32 18.28
CA CYS A 36 -36.29 10.79 19.36
C CYS A 36 -35.82 9.46 19.99
N SER A 37 -34.55 9.06 19.81
CA SER A 37 -34.06 7.75 20.29
C SER A 37 -33.47 7.88 21.69
N THR A 38 -33.84 6.97 22.60
CA THR A 38 -33.26 6.85 23.95
C THR A 38 -31.83 6.29 23.96
N SER A 39 -31.25 5.99 22.80
CA SER A 39 -29.87 5.50 22.70
C SER A 39 -28.91 6.66 22.49
N GLU A 40 -27.91 6.78 23.38
CA GLU A 40 -26.87 7.82 23.43
C GLU A 40 -26.01 7.94 22.14
N LEU A 41 -26.24 7.07 21.14
CA LEU A 41 -25.40 6.90 19.95
C LEU A 41 -26.09 7.23 18.62
N LYS A 42 -27.28 7.84 18.59
CA LYS A 42 -27.92 8.22 17.31
C LYS A 42 -28.23 9.72 17.24
N GLY A 43 -27.36 10.42 16.51
CA GLY A 43 -27.40 11.87 16.29
C GLY A 43 -28.62 12.42 15.55
N ARG A 44 -28.67 13.75 15.45
CA ARG A 44 -29.77 14.56 14.90
C ARG A 44 -30.20 14.13 13.49
N ALA A 45 -31.50 14.25 13.19
CA ALA A 45 -32.06 14.05 11.87
C ALA A 45 -31.91 15.33 11.02
N ILE A 46 -31.71 15.17 9.71
CA ILE A 46 -31.78 16.27 8.75
C ILE A 46 -33.17 16.26 8.16
N VAL A 47 -33.89 17.35 8.32
CA VAL A 47 -35.20 17.57 7.69
C VAL A 47 -35.04 18.64 6.62
N SER A 48 -35.67 18.44 5.46
CA SER A 48 -35.69 19.40 4.36
C SER A 48 -37.14 19.71 3.98
N HIS A 49 -37.39 20.97 3.68
CA HIS A 49 -38.67 21.49 3.17
C HIS A 49 -38.41 22.23 1.87
N ILE A 50 -39.23 21.96 0.85
CA ILE A 50 -39.27 22.72 -0.40
C ILE A 50 -40.66 23.34 -0.51
N GLY A 51 -40.75 24.66 -0.39
CA GLY A 51 -42.00 25.40 -0.47
C GLY A 51 -41.87 26.85 0.01
N VAL A 52 -42.95 27.61 -0.09
CA VAL A 52 -43.00 29.03 0.35
C VAL A 52 -43.38 29.11 1.83
N GLN A 53 -44.42 28.36 2.24
CA GLN A 53 -44.91 28.31 3.62
C GLN A 53 -44.70 26.91 4.22
N PRO A 54 -44.64 26.74 5.54
CA PRO A 54 -44.55 25.41 6.17
C PRO A 54 -45.65 24.45 5.74
N SER A 55 -46.88 24.98 5.64
CA SER A 55 -48.10 24.26 5.29
C SER A 55 -48.20 23.89 3.80
N SER A 56 -47.39 24.51 2.94
CA SER A 56 -47.35 24.25 1.50
C SER A 56 -46.00 23.64 1.09
N GLY A 57 -46.00 22.75 0.11
CA GLY A 57 -44.76 22.13 -0.39
C GLY A 57 -44.47 20.75 0.18
N SER A 58 -43.21 20.32 0.06
CA SER A 58 -42.79 18.94 0.33
C SER A 58 -41.76 18.85 1.45
N TRP A 59 -41.95 17.90 2.36
CA TRP A 59 -41.06 17.62 3.48
C TRP A 59 -40.36 16.27 3.29
N LYS A 60 -39.07 16.20 3.58
CA LYS A 60 -38.29 14.96 3.59
C LYS A 60 -37.42 14.87 4.83
N CYS A 61 -37.30 13.68 5.41
CA CYS A 61 -36.45 13.41 6.59
C CYS A 61 -35.37 12.37 6.24
N SER A 62 -34.13 12.62 6.62
CA SER A 62 -33.00 11.70 6.36
C SER A 62 -33.11 10.36 7.09
N LYS A 63 -33.91 10.29 8.16
CA LYS A 63 -34.14 9.06 8.93
C LYS A 63 -35.38 8.28 8.47
N HIS A 64 -36.26 8.90 7.67
CA HIS A 64 -37.52 8.30 7.23
C HIS A 64 -37.80 8.70 5.78
N ALA A 65 -37.55 7.78 4.86
CA ALA A 65 -37.63 8.05 3.42
C ALA A 65 -39.07 8.30 2.92
N GLU A 66 -40.10 7.81 3.63
CA GLU A 66 -41.45 7.66 3.07
C GLU A 66 -42.57 8.47 3.77
N GLY A 67 -42.28 9.50 4.57
CA GLY A 67 -43.37 10.21 5.27
C GLY A 67 -43.14 11.68 5.61
N THR A 68 -44.11 12.52 5.23
CA THR A 68 -44.33 13.88 5.74
C THR A 68 -44.80 13.92 7.20
N LEU A 69 -45.06 12.75 7.81
CA LEU A 69 -45.66 12.61 9.14
C LEU A 69 -44.71 12.09 10.22
N CYS A 70 -43.39 12.06 9.96
CA CYS A 70 -42.46 11.62 11.01
C CYS A 70 -42.28 12.70 12.09
N LEU A 71 -41.96 12.29 13.32
CA LEU A 71 -41.80 13.19 14.47
C LEU A 71 -40.82 14.32 14.18
N HIS A 72 -39.73 14.05 13.46
CA HIS A 72 -38.74 15.07 13.10
C HIS A 72 -39.31 16.16 12.18
N VAL A 73 -40.18 15.80 11.23
CA VAL A 73 -40.84 16.78 10.35
C VAL A 73 -41.76 17.66 11.17
N ARG A 74 -42.55 17.08 12.09
CA ARG A 74 -43.40 17.84 13.01
C ARG A 74 -42.58 18.79 13.88
N ASP A 75 -41.46 18.31 14.41
CA ASP A 75 -40.59 19.09 15.29
C ASP A 75 -39.82 20.20 14.53
N ALA A 76 -39.61 20.04 13.22
CA ALA A 76 -39.10 21.11 12.34
C ALA A 76 -40.20 22.10 11.91
N PHE A 77 -41.45 21.65 11.82
CA PHE A 77 -42.57 22.45 11.32
C PHE A 77 -42.92 23.61 12.26
N GLU A 78 -43.01 23.36 13.57
CA GLU A 78 -43.39 24.40 14.55
C GLU A 78 -42.40 25.58 14.57
N PRO A 79 -41.07 25.38 14.68
CA PRO A 79 -40.11 26.49 14.62
C PRO A 79 -40.14 27.20 13.27
N PHE A 80 -40.41 26.45 12.19
CA PHE A 80 -40.49 27.04 10.86
C PHE A 80 -41.69 27.97 10.71
N GLN A 81 -42.85 27.56 11.22
CA GLN A 81 -44.07 28.36 11.22
C GLN A 81 -43.92 29.59 12.10
N ALA A 82 -43.29 29.46 13.27
CA ALA A 82 -42.99 30.59 14.14
C ALA A 82 -42.05 31.61 13.48
N ALA A 83 -41.11 31.15 12.65
CA ALA A 83 -40.07 32.00 12.08
C ALA A 83 -40.52 32.80 10.83
N ILE A 84 -41.41 32.25 9.99
CA ILE A 84 -41.86 32.93 8.75
C ILE A 84 -43.00 33.94 9.01
N GLY A 85 -43.74 33.82 10.11
CA GLY A 85 -44.94 34.64 10.38
C GLY A 85 -46.11 34.35 9.41
N GLU A 86 -47.26 34.98 9.63
CA GLU A 86 -48.46 34.78 8.77
C GLU A 86 -48.31 35.39 7.36
N ASP A 87 -47.45 36.40 7.21
CA ASP A 87 -47.33 37.19 5.98
C ASP A 87 -46.36 36.59 4.94
N GLY A 88 -45.69 35.47 5.24
CA GLY A 88 -44.78 34.81 4.30
C GLY A 88 -43.52 35.62 3.98
N GLN A 89 -43.14 36.59 4.82
CA GLN A 89 -41.98 37.46 4.59
C GLN A 89 -40.64 36.74 4.82
N GLU A 90 -39.58 37.38 4.31
CA GLU A 90 -38.19 36.92 4.42
C GLU A 90 -37.79 36.73 5.89
N LEU A 91 -37.24 35.56 6.21
CA LEU A 91 -36.77 35.23 7.56
C LEU A 91 -35.72 36.25 8.01
N ASP A 92 -35.86 36.76 9.24
CA ASP A 92 -34.82 37.58 9.86
C ASP A 92 -33.49 36.79 9.85
N PRO A 93 -32.42 37.32 9.24
CA PRO A 93 -31.11 36.68 9.23
C PRO A 93 -30.59 36.31 10.64
N ALA A 94 -31.08 36.98 11.69
CA ALA A 94 -30.74 36.67 13.08
C ALA A 94 -31.30 35.34 13.60
N ILE A 95 -32.23 34.71 12.86
CA ILE A 95 -32.82 33.40 13.18
C ILE A 95 -31.87 32.25 12.76
N PHE A 96 -30.93 32.49 11.84
CA PHE A 96 -29.98 31.46 11.44
C PHE A 96 -28.96 31.22 12.57
N CYS A 97 -28.96 29.98 13.08
CA CYS A 97 -28.01 29.38 14.03
C CYS A 97 -27.15 30.35 14.87
N LYS A 98 -27.56 30.60 16.13
CA LYS A 98 -26.70 31.17 17.18
C LYS A 98 -25.69 30.15 17.74
N THR A 99 -25.22 29.21 16.92
CA THR A 99 -24.27 28.19 17.39
C THR A 99 -22.89 28.84 17.60
N PRO A 100 -22.20 28.52 18.70
CA PRO A 100 -20.81 28.94 18.90
C PRO A 100 -19.96 28.51 17.70
N ALA A 101 -18.98 29.33 17.32
CA ALA A 101 -18.07 28.97 16.24
C ALA A 101 -17.47 27.58 16.51
N LEU A 102 -17.32 26.74 15.48
CA LEU A 102 -16.75 25.38 15.58
C LEU A 102 -15.37 25.39 16.28
N ALA A 103 -14.67 26.53 16.24
CA ALA A 103 -13.40 26.76 16.92
C ALA A 103 -13.49 26.95 18.45
N SER A 104 -14.66 27.31 18.99
CA SER A 104 -14.88 27.49 20.44
C SER A 104 -15.39 26.23 21.15
N ILE A 105 -15.74 25.17 20.41
CA ILE A 105 -16.16 23.89 20.99
C ILE A 105 -14.90 23.10 21.36
N ALA A 106 -14.64 22.92 22.66
CA ALA A 106 -13.55 22.08 23.14
C ALA A 106 -13.73 20.65 22.60
N ARG A 107 -12.71 20.10 21.94
CA ARG A 107 -12.74 18.77 21.28
C ARG A 107 -12.80 17.58 22.27
N THR A 108 -13.21 17.81 23.51
CA THR A 108 -13.18 16.82 24.59
C THR A 108 -14.48 16.03 24.72
N GLU A 109 -15.56 16.46 24.04
CA GLU A 109 -16.87 15.82 24.13
C GLU A 109 -17.42 15.43 22.75
N ALA A 110 -18.25 14.39 22.71
CA ALA A 110 -18.88 13.91 21.49
C ALA A 110 -19.92 14.93 20.99
N ILE A 111 -19.64 15.61 19.88
CA ILE A 111 -20.49 16.66 19.28
C ILE A 111 -21.69 16.11 18.47
N SER A 112 -21.96 14.81 18.52
CA SER A 112 -23.03 14.15 17.75
C SER A 112 -24.44 14.59 18.13
N HIS A 113 -24.60 15.20 19.32
CA HIS A 113 -25.86 15.76 19.81
C HIS A 113 -26.04 17.24 19.41
N SER A 114 -24.98 17.93 18.99
CA SER A 114 -25.01 19.36 18.63
C SER A 114 -25.65 19.58 17.25
N SER A 115 -26.21 20.77 17.02
CA SER A 115 -26.83 21.15 15.75
C SER A 115 -25.85 21.00 14.58
N ILE A 116 -26.30 20.34 13.50
CA ILE A 116 -25.53 20.15 12.28
C ILE A 116 -25.38 21.53 11.62
N LEU A 117 -24.14 22.00 11.51
CA LEU A 117 -23.81 23.24 10.82
C LEU A 117 -23.91 23.06 9.30
N PRO A 118 -24.24 24.10 8.53
CA PRO A 118 -24.23 24.01 7.07
C PRO A 118 -22.82 23.63 6.58
N PRO A 119 -22.70 22.91 5.45
CA PRO A 119 -21.43 22.72 4.77
C PRO A 119 -20.73 24.07 4.59
N ILE A 120 -19.43 24.14 4.93
CA ILE A 120 -18.64 25.38 4.87
C ILE A 120 -18.76 26.03 3.49
N SER A 121 -18.85 25.23 2.42
CA SER A 121 -19.03 25.70 1.04
C SER A 121 -20.27 26.57 0.81
N LEU A 122 -21.36 26.37 1.56
CA LEU A 122 -22.60 27.15 1.45
C LEU A 122 -22.58 28.44 2.27
N ALA A 123 -21.68 28.56 3.25
CA ALA A 123 -21.54 29.74 4.09
C ALA A 123 -20.57 30.79 3.51
N LEU A 124 -19.86 30.46 2.42
CA LEU A 124 -18.88 31.35 1.81
C LEU A 124 -19.60 32.31 0.86
N LYS A 125 -19.67 33.59 1.25
CA LYS A 125 -19.92 34.68 0.28
C LYS A 125 -18.89 34.54 -0.84
N VAL A 126 -19.35 34.56 -2.10
CA VAL A 126 -18.49 34.49 -3.30
C VAL A 126 -17.40 35.56 -3.18
N GLN A 127 -16.18 35.15 -2.86
CA GLN A 127 -15.01 36.03 -2.84
C GLN A 127 -14.30 35.98 -4.21
N PRO A 128 -13.47 37.00 -4.53
CA PRO A 128 -12.63 36.95 -5.71
C PRO A 128 -11.78 35.68 -5.72
N THR A 129 -11.80 34.97 -6.84
CA THR A 129 -10.99 33.78 -7.07
C THR A 129 -9.64 34.15 -7.66
N ASP A 130 -8.59 33.50 -7.15
CA ASP A 130 -7.23 33.55 -7.68
C ASP A 130 -6.93 32.24 -8.43
N THR A 131 -6.21 32.32 -9.54
CA THR A 131 -5.72 31.12 -10.24
C THR A 131 -4.34 30.71 -9.73
N ARG A 132 -4.12 29.42 -9.48
CA ARG A 132 -2.81 28.87 -9.07
C ARG A 132 -2.40 27.68 -9.90
N SER A 133 -1.09 27.54 -10.13
CA SER A 133 -0.51 26.34 -10.74
C SER A 133 -0.58 25.14 -9.80
N CYS A 134 -0.88 23.97 -10.35
CA CYS A 134 -0.93 22.72 -9.61
C CYS A 134 -0.39 21.55 -10.45
N ARG A 135 0.02 20.48 -9.77
CA ARG A 135 0.44 19.21 -10.37
C ARG A 135 -0.65 18.16 -10.13
N ILE A 136 -1.08 17.52 -11.21
CA ILE A 136 -2.13 16.49 -11.21
C ILE A 136 -1.47 15.13 -11.46
N PHE A 137 -1.32 14.33 -10.40
CA PHE A 137 -0.72 13.01 -10.44
C PHE A 137 -1.76 11.96 -10.84
N MET A 138 -1.50 11.27 -11.95
CA MET A 138 -2.31 10.16 -12.45
C MET A 138 -1.57 8.84 -12.24
N LEU A 139 -2.13 7.72 -12.72
CA LEU A 139 -1.50 6.41 -12.54
C LEU A 139 -0.18 6.24 -13.31
N PHE A 140 -0.01 6.92 -14.45
CA PHE A 140 1.14 6.72 -15.37
C PHE A 140 1.97 7.98 -15.63
N THR A 141 1.46 9.16 -15.27
CA THR A 141 2.11 10.44 -15.56
C THR A 141 1.58 11.54 -14.65
N VAL A 142 2.22 12.71 -14.71
CA VAL A 142 1.81 13.94 -14.05
C VAL A 142 1.49 15.01 -15.10
N TYR A 143 0.42 15.76 -14.88
CA TYR A 143 0.06 16.92 -15.68
C TYR A 143 0.25 18.20 -14.89
N GLU A 144 0.73 19.25 -15.55
CA GLU A 144 0.71 20.61 -15.02
C GLU A 144 -0.64 21.24 -15.36
N GLY A 145 -1.28 21.86 -14.38
CA GLY A 145 -2.60 22.47 -14.52
C GLY A 145 -2.74 23.74 -13.71
N THR A 146 -3.94 24.31 -13.75
CA THR A 146 -4.31 25.46 -12.93
C THR A 146 -5.60 25.20 -12.19
N ILE A 147 -5.71 25.71 -10.97
CA ILE A 147 -6.87 25.58 -10.09
C ILE A 147 -7.29 26.96 -9.58
N GLU A 148 -8.59 27.18 -9.49
CA GLU A 148 -9.16 28.39 -8.87
C GLU A 148 -9.25 28.21 -7.36
N VAL A 149 -8.81 29.22 -6.61
CA VAL A 149 -8.81 29.21 -5.15
C VAL A 149 -9.32 30.52 -4.60
N GLN A 150 -9.87 30.50 -3.39
CA GLN A 150 -10.29 31.69 -2.67
C GLN A 150 -9.65 31.75 -1.28
N PRO A 151 -9.34 32.94 -0.73
CA PRO A 151 -8.87 33.06 0.63
C PRO A 151 -9.92 32.60 1.63
N CYS A 152 -9.49 31.85 2.65
CA CYS A 152 -10.39 31.39 3.70
C CYS A 152 -10.86 32.57 4.56
N PRO A 153 -12.17 32.89 4.63
CA PRO A 153 -12.64 34.06 5.38
C PRO A 153 -12.48 33.92 6.89
N THR A 154 -12.41 32.69 7.40
CA THR A 154 -12.32 32.40 8.83
C THR A 154 -10.88 32.40 9.34
N CYS A 155 -9.91 32.17 8.45
CA CYS A 155 -8.51 32.07 8.86
C CYS A 155 -7.86 33.46 8.94
N PRO A 156 -6.98 33.72 9.93
CA PRO A 156 -6.19 34.94 9.95
C PRO A 156 -5.42 35.12 8.65
N VAL A 157 -5.43 36.34 8.09
CA VAL A 157 -4.75 36.69 6.83
C VAL A 157 -3.28 36.29 6.84
N ALA A 158 -2.62 36.36 8.00
CA ALA A 158 -1.24 35.92 8.20
C ALA A 158 -1.00 34.43 7.85
N ARG A 159 -2.01 33.57 7.99
CA ARG A 159 -1.91 32.12 7.68
C ARG A 159 -2.11 31.80 6.21
N ARG A 160 -2.58 32.76 5.40
CA ARG A 160 -2.76 32.66 3.93
C ARG A 160 -3.39 31.32 3.48
N ARG A 161 -4.40 30.83 4.21
CA ARG A 161 -5.09 29.59 3.86
C ARG A 161 -6.04 29.84 2.69
N LEU A 162 -6.02 28.91 1.74
CA LEU A 162 -6.79 28.98 0.51
C LEU A 162 -7.73 27.78 0.43
N ILE A 163 -8.92 28.02 -0.09
CA ILE A 163 -9.96 27.03 -0.33
C ILE A 163 -10.01 26.83 -1.85
N GLY A 164 -9.71 25.62 -2.31
CA GLY A 164 -9.90 25.22 -3.71
C GLY A 164 -11.14 24.33 -3.87
N PRO A 165 -11.53 24.01 -5.11
CA PRO A 165 -12.59 23.05 -5.40
C PRO A 165 -12.23 21.64 -4.90
N ASP A 166 -13.26 20.85 -4.64
CA ASP A 166 -13.14 19.46 -4.17
C ASP A 166 -12.71 18.49 -5.29
N LEU A 167 -13.09 18.81 -6.55
CA LEU A 167 -12.75 18.07 -7.78
C LEU A 167 -13.25 16.60 -7.85
N VAL A 168 -14.10 16.18 -6.92
CA VAL A 168 -14.68 14.83 -6.84
C VAL A 168 -15.35 14.39 -8.15
N GLU A 169 -16.09 15.29 -8.80
CA GLU A 169 -16.82 15.00 -10.06
C GLU A 169 -15.87 14.73 -11.24
N LEU A 170 -14.61 15.16 -11.13
CA LEU A 170 -13.57 14.89 -12.11
C LEU A 170 -12.76 13.63 -11.77
N GLY A 171 -13.11 12.92 -10.69
CA GLY A 171 -12.33 11.81 -10.18
C GLY A 171 -10.96 12.23 -9.66
N LEU A 172 -10.85 13.45 -9.12
CA LEU A 172 -9.61 14.01 -8.60
C LEU A 172 -9.76 14.37 -7.12
N PHE A 173 -8.70 14.11 -6.36
CA PHE A 173 -8.57 14.46 -4.95
C PHE A 173 -7.63 15.64 -4.77
N ASN A 174 -8.14 16.76 -4.27
CA ASN A 174 -7.36 17.96 -4.00
C ASN A 174 -6.71 17.91 -2.61
N PHE A 175 -5.43 17.54 -2.53
CA PHE A 175 -4.73 17.43 -1.25
C PHE A 175 -4.39 18.79 -0.62
N ASN A 176 -3.89 19.76 -1.41
CA ASN A 176 -3.45 21.05 -0.88
C ASN A 176 -3.46 22.23 -1.89
N ASN A 177 -4.28 22.14 -2.94
CA ASN A 177 -4.39 23.08 -4.07
C ASN A 177 -3.13 23.17 -4.98
N SER A 178 -1.99 22.61 -4.58
CA SER A 178 -0.79 22.52 -5.43
C SER A 178 -0.55 21.09 -5.92
N ILE A 179 -1.07 20.11 -5.17
CA ILE A 179 -0.95 18.69 -5.44
C ILE A 179 -2.36 18.12 -5.50
N ILE A 180 -2.71 17.60 -6.66
CA ILE A 180 -3.98 16.96 -6.97
C ILE A 180 -3.65 15.55 -7.42
N VAL A 181 -4.43 14.57 -6.99
CA VAL A 181 -4.16 13.16 -7.28
C VAL A 181 -5.43 12.50 -7.80
N SER A 182 -5.34 11.69 -8.85
CA SER A 182 -6.53 10.97 -9.33
C SER A 182 -7.01 9.92 -8.33
N HIS A 183 -8.32 9.75 -8.28
CA HIS A 183 -8.93 8.64 -7.55
C HIS A 183 -8.42 7.31 -8.07
N GLU A 184 -8.25 7.16 -9.40
CA GLU A 184 -7.65 5.96 -10.01
C GLU A 184 -6.31 5.56 -9.37
N LEU A 185 -5.41 6.52 -9.12
CA LEU A 185 -4.11 6.23 -8.49
C LEU A 185 -4.27 5.80 -7.02
N LEU A 186 -5.17 6.45 -6.28
CA LEU A 186 -5.41 6.18 -4.86
C LEU A 186 -6.17 4.85 -4.66
N ASP A 187 -7.10 4.55 -5.56
CA ASP A 187 -7.87 3.31 -5.60
C ASP A 187 -6.98 2.12 -5.98
N GLU A 188 -6.10 2.27 -6.96
CA GLU A 188 -5.11 1.23 -7.31
C GLU A 188 -4.25 0.86 -6.09
N TYR A 189 -3.75 1.84 -5.33
CA TYR A 189 -3.02 1.54 -4.11
C TYR A 189 -3.90 0.86 -3.07
N THR A 190 -5.11 1.34 -2.86
CA THR A 190 -6.07 0.74 -1.93
C THR A 190 -6.33 -0.72 -2.29
N MET A 191 -6.50 -1.03 -3.57
CA MET A 191 -6.64 -2.40 -4.07
C MET A 191 -5.39 -3.24 -3.83
N ALA A 192 -4.20 -2.72 -4.15
CA ALA A 192 -2.94 -3.43 -3.90
C ALA A 192 -2.71 -3.69 -2.40
N PHE A 193 -3.04 -2.71 -1.56
CA PHE A 193 -2.97 -2.78 -0.11
C PHE A 193 -3.90 -3.88 0.43
N VAL A 194 -5.17 -3.92 0.00
CA VAL A 194 -6.15 -4.90 0.48
C VAL A 194 -5.88 -6.31 -0.07
N THR A 195 -5.47 -6.44 -1.33
CA THR A 195 -5.37 -7.75 -2.01
C THR A 195 -4.03 -8.45 -1.80
N SER A 196 -2.96 -7.70 -1.57
CA SER A 196 -1.60 -8.22 -1.55
C SER A 196 -0.73 -7.65 -0.44
N GLU A 197 -1.34 -6.91 0.50
CA GLU A 197 -0.65 -6.28 1.63
C GLU A 197 0.53 -5.40 1.16
N THR A 198 0.40 -4.80 -0.02
CA THR A 198 1.50 -4.06 -0.65
C THR A 198 1.84 -2.82 0.20
N PRO A 199 3.08 -2.70 0.70
CA PRO A 199 3.50 -1.52 1.46
C PRO A 199 3.69 -0.30 0.55
N PHE A 200 3.57 0.90 1.12
CA PHE A 200 3.72 2.17 0.40
C PHE A 200 5.00 2.24 -0.45
N ASN A 201 6.15 1.83 0.10
CA ASN A 201 7.44 1.89 -0.60
C ASN A 201 7.46 0.99 -1.86
N ALA A 202 6.87 -0.20 -1.79
CA ALA A 202 6.79 -1.12 -2.92
C ALA A 202 5.85 -0.58 -4.00
N PHE A 203 4.71 0.01 -3.59
CA PHE A 203 3.78 0.64 -4.53
C PHE A 203 4.41 1.87 -5.21
N VAL A 204 4.98 2.79 -4.43
CA VAL A 204 5.61 4.02 -4.94
C VAL A 204 6.79 3.68 -5.85
N THR A 205 7.60 2.66 -5.52
CA THR A 205 8.66 2.16 -6.41
C THR A 205 8.07 1.68 -7.74
N THR A 206 6.97 0.92 -7.71
CA THR A 206 6.30 0.42 -8.90
C THR A 206 5.78 1.55 -9.78
N VAL A 207 5.10 2.54 -9.19
CA VAL A 207 4.57 3.70 -9.92
C VAL A 207 5.70 4.61 -10.44
N THR A 208 6.78 4.77 -9.69
CA THR A 208 7.98 5.50 -10.13
C THR A 208 8.57 4.86 -11.40
N HIS A 209 8.64 3.53 -11.46
CA HIS A 209 9.06 2.84 -12.67
C HIS A 209 8.09 3.04 -13.84
N ARG A 210 6.77 3.15 -13.59
CA ARG A 210 5.78 3.48 -14.64
C ARG A 210 6.01 4.91 -15.16
N TYR A 211 6.25 5.87 -14.28
CA TYR A 211 6.52 7.27 -14.62
C TYR A 211 7.83 7.47 -15.40
N ALA A 212 8.84 6.65 -15.14
CA ALA A 212 10.08 6.67 -15.90
C ALA A 212 9.85 6.39 -17.41
N VAL A 213 8.80 5.64 -17.77
CA VAL A 213 8.43 5.39 -19.17
C VAL A 213 7.88 6.65 -19.85
N SER A 214 7.16 7.51 -19.12
CA SER A 214 6.65 8.78 -19.62
C SER A 214 7.66 9.94 -19.51
N GLY A 215 8.84 9.69 -18.95
CA GLY A 215 9.85 10.72 -18.67
C GLY A 215 9.47 11.66 -17.53
N ALA A 216 8.46 11.29 -16.74
CA ALA A 216 7.99 12.06 -15.60
C ALA A 216 8.59 11.57 -14.27
N GLU A 217 8.51 12.41 -13.25
CA GLU A 217 8.91 12.06 -11.87
C GLU A 217 7.66 11.91 -10.98
N PHE A 218 7.58 10.80 -10.26
CA PHE A 218 6.50 10.53 -9.31
C PHE A 218 6.80 11.16 -7.94
N ILE A 219 5.77 11.28 -7.09
CA ILE A 219 5.91 11.76 -5.71
C ILE A 219 6.64 10.75 -4.83
N GLY A 220 7.39 11.26 -3.84
CA GLY A 220 8.07 10.43 -2.86
C GLY A 220 7.13 9.77 -1.84
N ASP A 221 7.63 8.69 -1.22
CA ASP A 221 6.88 7.81 -0.29
C ASP A 221 6.14 8.57 0.82
N ASP A 222 6.81 9.52 1.49
CA ASP A 222 6.23 10.24 2.63
C ASP A 222 5.03 11.11 2.24
N LEU A 223 5.13 11.75 1.06
CA LEU A 223 4.08 12.59 0.53
C LEU A 223 2.90 11.74 0.04
N PHE A 224 3.15 10.67 -0.72
CA PHE A 224 2.11 9.76 -1.17
C PHE A 224 1.34 9.14 0.01
N ARG A 225 2.06 8.69 1.04
CA ARG A 225 1.48 8.18 2.28
C ARG A 225 0.56 9.20 2.95
N SER A 226 1.00 10.46 3.04
CA SER A 226 0.20 11.54 3.62
C SER A 226 -1.08 11.83 2.82
N ILE A 227 -0.98 11.80 1.48
CA ILE A 227 -2.11 11.98 0.58
C ILE A 227 -3.11 10.84 0.74
N TRP A 228 -2.64 9.59 0.74
CA TRP A 228 -3.52 8.43 0.87
C TRP A 228 -4.25 8.41 2.21
N PHE A 229 -3.58 8.72 3.33
CA PHE A 229 -4.28 8.79 4.61
C PHE A 229 -5.33 9.90 4.64
N ALA A 230 -5.06 11.06 4.02
CA ALA A 230 -6.08 12.12 3.89
C ALA A 230 -7.29 11.63 3.06
N TYR A 231 -7.03 10.91 1.97
CA TYR A 231 -8.07 10.30 1.15
C TYR A 231 -8.88 9.22 1.88
N ALA A 232 -8.21 8.33 2.61
CA ALA A 232 -8.85 7.28 3.40
C ALA A 232 -9.73 7.85 4.52
N THR A 233 -9.33 8.96 5.15
CA THR A 233 -10.17 9.71 6.10
C THR A 233 -11.43 10.25 5.43
N CYS A 234 -11.33 10.79 4.20
CA CYS A 234 -12.51 11.23 3.44
C CYS A 234 -13.47 10.09 3.10
N LEU A 235 -12.94 8.89 2.81
CA LEU A 235 -13.74 7.68 2.56
C LEU A 235 -14.31 7.04 3.83
N ALA A 236 -13.98 7.57 5.02
CA ALA A 236 -14.39 7.01 6.31
C ALA A 236 -14.04 5.52 6.47
N MET A 237 -12.91 5.09 5.90
CA MET A 237 -12.38 3.72 6.01
C MET A 237 -12.09 3.28 7.46
N GLU A 238 -12.17 4.20 8.42
CA GLU A 238 -12.01 3.96 9.85
C GLU A 238 -13.04 2.97 10.44
N ASN A 239 -14.17 2.73 9.77
CA ASN A 239 -15.24 1.86 10.31
C ASN A 239 -15.16 0.40 9.86
N ASP A 240 -14.39 0.07 8.81
CA ASP A 240 -14.42 -1.28 8.21
C ASP A 240 -13.58 -2.31 8.98
N MET A 241 -12.67 -1.84 9.84
CA MET A 241 -11.81 -2.71 10.68
C MET A 241 -12.27 -2.73 12.15
N GLN A 242 -13.55 -2.43 12.42
CA GLN A 242 -14.11 -2.51 13.76
C GLN A 242 -14.26 -3.97 14.19
N CYS A 243 -13.59 -4.36 15.27
CA CYS A 243 -13.80 -5.67 15.85
C CYS A 243 -15.26 -5.81 16.34
N THR A 244 -15.96 -6.84 15.89
CA THR A 244 -17.35 -7.11 16.31
C THR A 244 -17.49 -7.37 17.81
N ARG A 245 -16.40 -7.73 18.49
CA ARG A 245 -16.36 -7.96 19.94
C ARG A 245 -15.82 -6.76 20.72
N CYS A 246 -14.74 -6.14 20.25
CA CYS A 246 -14.01 -5.10 21.00
C CYS A 246 -14.42 -3.67 20.60
N GLY A 247 -15.19 -3.50 19.53
CA GLY A 247 -15.55 -2.18 19.02
C GLY A 247 -14.39 -1.45 18.33
N ARG A 248 -14.50 -0.12 18.24
CA ARG A 248 -13.59 0.74 17.44
C ARG A 248 -12.20 0.90 18.05
N CYS A 249 -12.07 0.71 19.36
CA CYS A 249 -10.84 0.91 20.10
C CYS A 249 -10.56 -0.32 20.96
N PRO A 250 -10.07 -1.44 20.39
CA PRO A 250 -9.68 -2.59 21.18
C PRO A 250 -8.56 -2.19 22.14
N ASP A 251 -8.60 -2.66 23.39
CA ASP A 251 -7.51 -2.45 24.35
C ASP A 251 -6.18 -3.00 23.84
N THR A 252 -6.22 -3.98 22.93
CA THR A 252 -5.04 -4.56 22.29
C THR A 252 -5.36 -4.90 20.84
N VAL A 253 -4.56 -4.35 19.92
CA VAL A 253 -4.62 -4.66 18.50
C VAL A 253 -3.38 -5.47 18.13
N ILE A 254 -3.58 -6.71 17.68
CA ILE A 254 -2.51 -7.57 17.18
C ILE A 254 -2.44 -7.36 15.67
N TRP A 255 -1.32 -6.81 15.19
CA TRP A 255 -1.04 -6.66 13.77
C TRP A 255 -0.07 -7.75 13.36
N ASP A 256 -0.44 -8.60 12.41
CA ASP A 256 0.49 -9.55 11.81
C ASP A 256 1.53 -8.78 10.96
N GLY A 257 2.80 -9.17 11.02
CA GLY A 257 3.85 -8.61 10.17
C GLY A 257 4.51 -7.26 10.57
N ILE A 258 4.14 -6.61 11.69
CA ILE A 258 4.84 -5.37 12.14
C ILE A 258 5.85 -5.66 13.25
N THR A 259 7.14 -5.44 12.96
CA THR A 259 8.18 -5.37 14.00
C THR A 259 8.30 -3.93 14.48
N LEU A 260 7.67 -3.60 15.62
CA LEU A 260 7.87 -2.32 16.29
C LEU A 260 9.11 -2.39 17.19
N ALA A 261 10.20 -1.75 16.76
CA ALA A 261 11.38 -1.57 17.60
C ALA A 261 11.33 -0.20 18.28
N PHE A 262 11.01 -0.18 19.58
CA PHE A 262 11.15 1.03 20.38
C PHE A 262 12.61 1.20 20.80
N GLY A 263 13.20 2.37 20.50
CA GLY A 263 14.48 2.73 21.10
C GLY A 263 14.34 2.72 22.64
N ARG A 264 15.37 2.27 23.36
CA ARG A 264 15.34 2.08 24.83
C ARG A 264 14.79 3.28 25.62
N LYS A 265 14.95 4.50 25.09
CA LYS A 265 14.43 5.77 25.62
C LYS A 265 12.89 5.90 25.59
N HIS A 266 12.20 5.09 24.80
CA HIS A 266 10.75 5.07 24.65
C HIS A 266 10.09 3.89 25.41
N LEU A 267 10.89 3.05 26.10
CA LEU A 267 10.36 2.04 27.01
C LEU A 267 9.91 2.75 28.29
N SER A 268 8.61 3.03 28.41
CA SER A 268 8.02 3.46 29.68
C SER A 268 7.84 2.26 30.62
N ALA A 269 7.72 2.52 31.92
CA ALA A 269 7.39 1.48 32.91
C ALA A 269 6.01 0.84 32.68
N THR A 270 5.16 1.46 31.86
CA THR A 270 3.83 0.98 31.48
C THR A 270 3.81 0.14 30.21
N LEU A 271 4.94 0.05 29.49
CA LEU A 271 5.00 -0.68 28.22
C LEU A 271 5.20 -2.17 28.51
N VAL A 272 4.14 -2.95 28.35
CA VAL A 272 4.13 -4.40 28.56
C VAL A 272 4.05 -5.09 27.20
N PRO A 273 4.81 -6.17 26.94
CA PRO A 273 4.66 -6.92 25.70
C PRO A 273 3.21 -7.43 25.55
N PRO A 274 2.62 -7.38 24.35
CA PRO A 274 1.25 -7.82 24.11
C PRO A 274 1.08 -9.33 24.35
N THR A 275 2.19 -10.08 24.29
CA THR A 275 2.25 -11.49 24.68
C THR A 275 2.73 -11.60 26.12
N GLN A 276 1.83 -11.97 27.03
CA GLN A 276 2.18 -12.35 28.40
C GLN A 276 2.26 -13.87 28.51
N VAL A 277 3.29 -14.37 29.18
CA VAL A 277 3.43 -15.81 29.45
C VAL A 277 2.43 -16.18 30.56
N SER A 278 1.44 -17.01 30.24
CA SER A 278 0.53 -17.59 31.23
C SER A 278 1.20 -18.77 31.97
N PRO A 279 0.73 -19.15 33.17
CA PRO A 279 1.21 -20.37 33.85
C PRO A 279 1.05 -21.65 33.01
N GLN A 280 0.11 -21.67 32.07
CA GLN A 280 -0.16 -22.79 31.15
C GLN A 280 0.63 -22.67 29.83
N SER A 281 1.35 -21.56 29.62
CA SER A 281 2.14 -21.38 28.41
C SER A 281 3.22 -22.44 28.34
N LEU A 282 3.41 -23.02 27.14
CA LEU A 282 4.44 -24.01 26.91
C LEU A 282 5.82 -23.41 27.20
N GLN A 283 6.39 -23.76 28.35
CA GLN A 283 7.76 -23.39 28.67
C GLN A 283 8.69 -24.32 27.89
N ARG A 284 9.50 -23.75 27.01
CA ARG A 284 10.58 -24.46 26.32
C ARG A 284 11.88 -24.15 27.07
N PRO A 285 12.29 -24.97 28.07
CA PRO A 285 13.42 -24.64 28.95
C PRO A 285 14.77 -24.58 28.25
N ASN A 286 14.84 -25.08 27.00
CA ASN A 286 16.08 -25.22 26.22
C ASN A 286 16.04 -24.47 24.88
N VAL A 287 15.38 -23.29 24.81
CA VAL A 287 15.50 -22.43 23.62
C VAL A 287 16.90 -21.82 23.59
N LYS A 288 17.84 -22.53 22.97
CA LYS A 288 19.16 -21.99 22.66
C LYS A 288 19.08 -21.32 21.30
N ASN A 289 19.47 -20.04 21.22
CA ASN A 289 19.78 -19.44 19.92
C ASN A 289 20.91 -20.27 19.31
N HIS A 290 20.64 -20.98 18.22
CA HIS A 290 21.65 -21.77 17.57
C HIS A 290 22.51 -20.84 16.71
N PRO A 291 23.75 -20.53 17.10
CA PRO A 291 24.63 -19.77 16.22
C PRO A 291 24.94 -20.61 14.99
N ARG A 292 25.42 -20.00 13.91
CA ARG A 292 25.89 -20.73 12.73
C ARG A 292 24.77 -21.53 12.05
N GLN A 293 23.65 -20.91 11.73
CA GLN A 293 22.60 -21.53 10.90
C GLN A 293 22.84 -21.33 9.40
N GLN A 294 23.83 -20.52 9.02
CA GLN A 294 24.10 -20.15 7.64
C GLN A 294 24.64 -21.34 6.84
N LEU A 295 24.45 -21.29 5.52
CA LEU A 295 25.01 -22.29 4.61
C LEU A 295 26.55 -22.23 4.61
N LEU A 296 27.12 -21.04 4.42
CA LEU A 296 28.56 -20.79 4.59
C LEU A 296 28.84 -20.29 6.00
N LEU A 297 29.66 -21.03 6.72
CA LEU A 297 29.96 -20.74 8.13
C LEU A 297 30.91 -19.56 8.30
N ASP A 298 31.84 -19.38 7.38
CA ASP A 298 32.80 -18.28 7.43
C ASP A 298 32.15 -16.94 7.04
N PRO A 299 31.98 -15.99 7.97
CA PRO A 299 31.43 -14.67 7.66
C PRO A 299 32.35 -13.85 6.74
N ALA A 300 33.66 -14.06 6.78
CA ALA A 300 34.60 -13.36 5.91
C ALA A 300 34.43 -13.80 4.46
N LEU A 301 34.31 -15.11 4.22
CA LEU A 301 34.01 -15.65 2.90
C LEU A 301 32.68 -15.13 2.33
N ARG A 302 31.62 -15.08 3.16
CA ARG A 302 30.32 -14.51 2.74
C ARG A 302 30.45 -13.05 2.32
N LYS A 303 31.18 -12.24 3.09
CA LYS A 303 31.46 -10.85 2.75
C LYS A 303 32.24 -10.73 1.44
N LEU A 304 33.26 -11.57 1.23
CA LEU A 304 34.06 -11.58 0.00
C LEU A 304 33.21 -11.94 -1.22
N ILE A 305 32.30 -12.93 -1.12
CA ILE A 305 31.39 -13.28 -2.21
C ILE A 305 30.53 -12.07 -2.61
N ARG A 306 29.89 -11.39 -1.64
CA ARG A 306 29.05 -10.20 -1.89
C ARG A 306 29.83 -9.06 -2.58
N GLN A 307 31.11 -8.93 -2.26
CA GLN A 307 32.01 -7.95 -2.87
C GLN A 307 32.58 -8.39 -4.23
N ALA A 308 32.63 -9.68 -4.51
CA ALA A 308 33.20 -10.23 -5.74
C ALA A 308 32.15 -10.37 -6.85
N VAL A 309 30.88 -10.60 -6.51
CA VAL A 309 29.81 -10.70 -7.54
C VAL A 309 29.45 -9.35 -8.17
N ASN A 310 29.88 -8.23 -7.58
CA ASN A 310 29.71 -6.88 -8.11
C ASN A 310 31.05 -6.39 -8.69
N PRO A 311 31.27 -6.49 -10.02
CA PRO A 311 32.50 -6.01 -10.62
C PRO A 311 32.61 -4.48 -10.49
N PRO A 312 33.84 -3.92 -10.38
CA PRO A 312 34.03 -2.49 -10.48
C PRO A 312 33.51 -1.98 -11.83
N LYS A 313 32.85 -0.82 -11.82
CA LYS A 313 32.38 -0.17 -13.05
C LYS A 313 33.61 0.28 -13.84
N LEU A 314 33.89 -0.40 -14.95
CA LEU A 314 34.89 0.07 -15.91
C LEU A 314 34.26 1.23 -16.70
N PRO A 315 34.97 2.36 -16.89
CA PRO A 315 34.49 3.44 -17.75
C PRO A 315 34.31 2.93 -19.19
N ASP A 316 33.28 3.43 -19.85
CA ASP A 316 33.08 3.17 -21.28
C ASP A 316 34.30 3.67 -22.05
N PRO A 317 34.74 2.95 -23.11
CA PRO A 317 35.86 3.41 -23.91
C PRO A 317 35.57 4.83 -24.40
N PRO A 318 36.51 5.77 -24.26
CA PRO A 318 36.29 7.14 -24.68
C PRO A 318 35.86 7.14 -26.15
N ALA A 319 34.73 7.78 -26.44
CA ALA A 319 34.35 8.08 -27.81
C ALA A 319 35.57 8.75 -28.47
N LYS A 320 35.95 8.28 -29.65
CA LYS A 320 37.11 8.80 -30.41
C LYS A 320 36.80 10.23 -30.89
N ASP A 321 36.77 11.19 -30.00
CA ASP A 321 36.77 12.60 -30.37
C ASP A 321 38.21 13.08 -30.46
N ILE A 322 38.59 13.36 -31.70
CA ILE A 322 39.92 13.71 -32.17
C ILE A 322 40.15 15.19 -31.88
N SER A 323 40.45 15.57 -30.64
CA SER A 323 41.20 16.80 -30.32
C SER A 323 41.29 17.02 -28.81
N ASP A 324 42.43 16.67 -28.20
CA ASP A 324 43.15 17.61 -27.31
C ASP A 324 44.39 16.96 -26.69
N ARG A 325 45.56 17.55 -26.98
CA ARG A 325 46.88 17.06 -26.54
C ARG A 325 47.21 17.38 -25.07
N SER A 326 46.27 17.91 -24.28
CA SER A 326 46.47 18.25 -22.86
C SER A 326 45.97 17.20 -21.87
N ALA A 327 45.25 16.16 -22.31
CA ALA A 327 44.64 15.12 -21.46
C ALA A 327 45.56 13.94 -21.07
N SER A 328 46.81 13.92 -21.56
CA SER A 328 47.70 12.74 -21.49
C SER A 328 48.05 12.25 -20.08
N ASN A 329 48.23 13.15 -19.11
CA ASN A 329 48.68 12.75 -17.77
C ASN A 329 47.51 12.29 -16.89
N ALA A 330 46.33 12.89 -17.03
CA ALA A 330 45.14 12.48 -16.28
C ALA A 330 44.63 11.10 -16.74
N ALA A 331 44.63 10.84 -18.06
CA ALA A 331 44.26 9.56 -18.64
C ALA A 331 45.19 8.41 -18.18
N GLN A 332 46.51 8.65 -18.10
CA GLN A 332 47.47 7.65 -17.59
C GLN A 332 47.29 7.36 -16.10
N ILE A 333 46.98 8.36 -15.28
CA ILE A 333 46.70 8.16 -13.85
C ILE A 333 45.40 7.36 -13.66
N GLU A 334 44.37 7.66 -14.45
CA GLU A 334 43.10 6.95 -14.41
C GLU A 334 43.24 5.49 -14.87
N GLU A 335 44.00 5.23 -15.94
CA GLU A 335 44.31 3.88 -16.42
C GLU A 335 45.10 3.06 -15.39
N GLY A 336 46.04 3.68 -14.67
CA GLY A 336 46.75 3.05 -13.55
C GLY A 336 45.84 2.70 -12.38
N CYS A 337 44.91 3.58 -12.01
CA CYS A 337 43.90 3.32 -10.98
C CYS A 337 42.95 2.18 -11.39
N GLN A 338 42.49 2.14 -12.64
CA GLN A 338 41.62 1.09 -13.16
C GLN A 338 42.32 -0.27 -13.18
N SER A 339 43.57 -0.31 -13.65
CA SER A 339 44.38 -1.52 -13.65
C SER A 339 44.53 -2.10 -12.25
N ARG A 340 44.73 -1.24 -11.24
CA ARG A 340 44.80 -1.66 -9.84
C ARG A 340 43.45 -2.21 -9.33
N LEU A 341 42.33 -1.57 -9.65
CA LEU A 341 41.00 -2.05 -9.26
C LEU A 341 40.68 -3.42 -9.85
N VAL A 342 41.09 -3.67 -11.10
CA VAL A 342 40.93 -4.98 -11.76
C VAL A 342 41.78 -6.04 -11.06
N VAL A 343 43.05 -5.75 -10.78
CA VAL A 343 43.94 -6.69 -10.05
C VAL A 343 43.39 -7.00 -8.66
N GLU A 344 42.92 -5.99 -7.92
CA GLU A 344 42.31 -6.18 -6.60
C GLU A 344 41.01 -7.00 -6.67
N HIS A 345 40.21 -6.81 -7.73
CA HIS A 345 38.99 -7.59 -7.96
C HIS A 345 39.30 -9.06 -8.29
N LEU A 346 40.28 -9.32 -9.17
CA LEU A 346 40.71 -10.67 -9.51
C LEU A 346 41.32 -11.40 -8.30
N ALA A 347 42.15 -10.72 -7.51
CA ALA A 347 42.67 -11.27 -6.26
C ALA A 347 41.54 -11.63 -5.27
N ARG A 348 40.46 -10.84 -5.24
CA ARG A 348 39.27 -11.14 -4.45
C ARG A 348 38.54 -12.38 -4.96
N ILE A 349 38.42 -12.54 -6.28
CA ILE A 349 37.83 -13.74 -6.90
C ILE A 349 38.64 -14.98 -6.56
N ASP A 350 39.97 -14.91 -6.61
CA ASP A 350 40.85 -16.02 -6.23
C ASP A 350 40.69 -16.38 -4.75
N ALA A 351 40.62 -15.38 -3.86
CA ALA A 351 40.36 -15.61 -2.44
C ALA A 351 39.00 -16.28 -2.18
N VAL A 352 37.96 -15.89 -2.94
CA VAL A 352 36.64 -16.54 -2.88
C VAL A 352 36.71 -17.98 -3.39
N TYR A 353 37.42 -18.22 -4.50
CA TYR A 353 37.62 -19.56 -5.03
C TYR A 353 38.31 -20.49 -4.02
N GLU A 354 39.38 -20.03 -3.38
CA GLU A 354 40.09 -20.79 -2.35
C GLU A 354 39.21 -21.07 -1.13
N GLY A 355 38.43 -20.08 -0.68
CA GLY A 355 37.47 -20.26 0.41
C GLY A 355 36.37 -21.26 0.06
N LEU A 356 35.75 -21.11 -1.11
CA LEU A 356 34.72 -22.03 -1.58
C LEU A 356 35.27 -23.44 -1.84
N SER A 357 36.52 -23.59 -2.27
CA SER A 357 37.13 -24.89 -2.54
C SER A 357 37.30 -25.74 -1.28
N LYS A 358 37.45 -25.10 -0.11
CA LYS A 358 37.49 -25.75 1.20
C LYS A 358 36.11 -26.25 1.63
N GLU A 359 35.05 -25.55 1.23
CA GLU A 359 33.66 -25.88 1.56
C GLU A 359 33.05 -26.89 0.56
N CYS A 360 33.11 -26.56 -0.73
CA CYS A 360 32.52 -27.33 -1.82
C CYS A 360 33.21 -27.06 -3.18
N LYS A 361 34.03 -28.00 -3.66
CA LYS A 361 34.80 -27.85 -4.92
C LYS A 361 33.94 -27.53 -6.16
N PRO A 362 32.79 -28.19 -6.41
CA PRO A 362 31.94 -27.81 -7.55
C PRO A 362 31.39 -26.39 -7.45
N LEU A 363 31.10 -25.90 -6.24
CA LEU A 363 30.66 -24.52 -6.03
C LEU A 363 31.76 -23.51 -6.39
N ALA A 364 33.00 -23.81 -5.98
CA ALA A 364 34.15 -23.01 -6.33
C ALA A 364 34.39 -22.99 -7.84
N ARG A 365 34.26 -24.15 -8.51
CA ARG A 365 34.38 -24.24 -9.97
C ARG A 365 33.31 -23.41 -10.68
N LEU A 366 32.04 -23.52 -10.26
CA LEU A 366 30.96 -22.70 -10.80
C LEU A 366 31.24 -21.19 -10.62
N PHE A 367 31.78 -20.80 -9.47
CA PHE A 367 32.16 -19.41 -9.21
C PHE A 367 33.26 -18.96 -10.16
N LEU A 368 34.33 -19.74 -10.31
CA LEU A 368 35.47 -19.42 -11.18
C LEU A 368 35.08 -19.37 -12.65
N ASP A 369 34.22 -20.29 -13.11
CA ASP A 369 33.73 -20.31 -14.49
C ASP A 369 32.85 -19.09 -14.81
N THR A 370 32.22 -18.50 -13.79
CA THR A 370 31.31 -17.35 -13.93
C THR A 370 32.03 -16.01 -13.76
N TYR A 371 32.92 -15.89 -12.78
CA TYR A 371 33.55 -14.62 -12.38
C TYR A 371 35.06 -14.59 -12.57
N GLY A 372 35.70 -15.73 -12.86
CA GLY A 372 37.16 -15.85 -12.97
C GLY A 372 37.78 -14.99 -14.06
N ALA A 373 39.12 -14.91 -14.04
CA ALA A 373 39.90 -14.09 -14.98
C ALA A 373 39.54 -14.36 -16.45
N VAL A 374 39.24 -15.61 -16.83
CA VAL A 374 38.82 -15.96 -18.20
C VAL A 374 37.46 -15.36 -18.56
N ALA A 375 36.49 -15.40 -17.65
CA ALA A 375 35.17 -14.80 -17.87
C ALA A 375 35.27 -13.27 -17.94
N PHE A 376 36.09 -12.69 -17.05
CA PHE A 376 36.38 -11.26 -17.02
C PHE A 376 37.07 -10.77 -18.30
N ALA A 377 38.11 -11.46 -18.77
CA ALA A 377 38.83 -11.13 -20.00
C ALA A 377 37.93 -11.21 -21.25
N LYS A 378 36.97 -12.14 -21.26
CA LYS A 378 35.96 -12.25 -22.32
C LYS A 378 34.83 -11.22 -22.21
N LYS A 379 34.87 -10.34 -21.20
CA LYS A 379 33.79 -9.39 -20.85
C LYS A 379 32.41 -10.08 -20.76
N LYS A 380 32.41 -11.36 -20.35
CA LYS A 380 31.18 -12.14 -20.24
C LYS A 380 30.43 -11.67 -18.99
N GLN A 381 29.25 -11.08 -19.18
CA GLN A 381 28.40 -10.76 -18.04
C GLN A 381 27.94 -12.06 -17.35
N ALA A 382 28.09 -12.09 -16.03
CA ALA A 382 27.59 -13.19 -15.22
C ALA A 382 26.07 -13.29 -15.37
N PRO A 383 25.51 -14.49 -15.62
CA PRO A 383 24.06 -14.65 -15.64
C PRO A 383 23.45 -14.23 -14.29
N MET A 384 22.44 -13.35 -14.33
CA MET A 384 21.78 -12.84 -13.12
C MET A 384 21.28 -13.95 -12.19
N VAL A 385 20.89 -15.09 -12.75
CA VAL A 385 20.50 -16.29 -12.00
C VAL A 385 21.63 -16.79 -11.10
N THR A 386 22.85 -16.91 -11.64
CA THR A 386 24.03 -17.37 -10.91
C THR A 386 24.45 -16.34 -9.86
N THR A 387 24.36 -15.04 -10.16
CA THR A 387 24.60 -13.96 -9.21
C THR A 387 23.66 -14.04 -8.01
N ARG A 388 22.36 -14.18 -8.25
CA ARG A 388 21.37 -14.34 -7.17
C ARG A 388 21.63 -15.57 -6.32
N PHE A 389 22.03 -16.68 -6.93
CA PHE A 389 22.38 -17.91 -6.20
C PHE A 389 23.56 -17.70 -5.24
N PHE A 390 24.65 -17.07 -5.70
CA PHE A 390 25.80 -16.79 -4.82
C PHE A 390 25.47 -15.78 -3.71
N LEU A 391 24.64 -14.77 -4.00
CA LEU A 391 24.15 -13.84 -2.98
C LEU A 391 23.29 -14.56 -1.93
N GLN A 392 22.45 -15.51 -2.35
CA GLN A 392 21.63 -16.32 -1.46
C GLN A 392 22.48 -17.23 -0.56
N ILE A 393 23.49 -17.91 -1.12
CA ILE A 393 24.43 -18.73 -0.32
C ILE A 393 25.24 -17.87 0.66
N ALA A 394 25.57 -16.64 0.26
CA ALA A 394 26.31 -15.70 1.08
C ALA A 394 25.43 -14.89 2.06
N ALA A 395 24.12 -15.15 2.13
CA ALA A 395 23.23 -14.46 3.05
C ALA A 395 23.60 -14.75 4.52
N GLU A 396 23.13 -13.89 5.44
CA GLU A 396 23.29 -14.10 6.88
C GLU A 396 22.13 -14.88 7.51
N GLU A 397 21.30 -15.43 6.64
CA GLU A 397 20.09 -16.18 6.88
C GLU A 397 20.35 -17.65 7.19
N SER A 398 19.37 -18.31 7.80
CA SER A 398 19.42 -19.75 8.06
C SER A 398 19.36 -20.51 6.74
N VAL A 399 20.16 -21.58 6.60
CA VAL A 399 20.08 -22.50 5.46
C VAL A 399 18.66 -23.06 5.27
N LEU A 400 17.88 -23.15 6.35
CA LEU A 400 16.49 -23.63 6.32
C LEU A 400 15.51 -22.65 5.69
N GLN A 401 15.87 -21.37 5.58
CA GLN A 401 15.09 -20.39 4.80
C GLN A 401 15.26 -20.65 3.29
N MET A 402 16.41 -21.19 2.87
CA MET A 402 16.67 -21.60 1.49
C MET A 402 16.20 -23.04 1.21
N VAL A 403 16.38 -23.94 2.17
CA VAL A 403 16.06 -25.37 2.08
C VAL A 403 15.20 -25.76 3.28
N ASN A 404 13.91 -25.45 3.20
CA ASN A 404 12.96 -25.84 4.24
C ASN A 404 12.78 -27.38 4.28
N GLY A 405 12.06 -27.90 5.28
CA GLY A 405 11.90 -29.35 5.46
C GLY A 405 11.39 -30.09 4.21
N THR A 406 10.36 -29.55 3.54
CA THR A 406 9.84 -30.13 2.29
C THR A 406 10.86 -30.10 1.16
N ALA A 407 11.57 -28.98 1.00
CA ALA A 407 12.62 -28.84 -0.01
C ALA A 407 13.78 -29.81 0.25
N LEU A 408 14.14 -30.05 1.51
CA LEU A 408 15.17 -31.01 1.91
C LEU A 408 14.78 -32.44 1.54
N VAL A 409 13.55 -32.86 1.86
CA VAL A 409 13.04 -34.19 1.50
C VAL A 409 13.07 -34.39 -0.01
N ASN A 410 12.59 -33.40 -0.78
CA ASN A 410 12.60 -33.49 -2.24
C ASN A 410 14.02 -33.50 -2.82
N LEU A 411 14.96 -32.75 -2.21
CA LEU A 411 16.37 -32.75 -2.59
C LEU A 411 17.02 -34.11 -2.32
N GLU A 412 16.76 -34.71 -1.16
CA GLU A 412 17.24 -36.06 -0.83
C GLU A 412 16.64 -37.12 -1.76
N GLU A 413 15.36 -37.00 -2.12
CA GLU A 413 14.72 -37.89 -3.09
C GLU A 413 15.33 -37.74 -4.49
N PHE A 414 15.60 -36.51 -4.93
CA PHE A 414 16.32 -36.24 -6.18
C PHE A 414 17.71 -36.88 -6.18
N LEU A 415 18.43 -36.79 -5.06
CA LEU A 415 19.77 -37.35 -4.91
C LEU A 415 19.83 -38.90 -4.99
N LYS A 416 18.70 -39.60 -4.83
CA LYS A 416 18.62 -41.06 -5.04
C LYS A 416 18.72 -41.45 -6.52
N ALA A 417 18.21 -40.61 -7.42
CA ALA A 417 18.22 -40.84 -8.87
C ALA A 417 18.33 -39.49 -9.63
N PRO A 418 19.52 -38.84 -9.60
CA PRO A 418 19.71 -37.52 -10.15
C PRO A 418 19.65 -37.58 -11.68
N GLN A 419 18.61 -36.98 -12.26
CA GLN A 419 18.41 -36.92 -13.71
C GLN A 419 17.84 -35.56 -14.11
N VAL A 420 18.15 -35.09 -15.32
CA VAL A 420 17.74 -33.77 -15.81
C VAL A 420 16.21 -33.63 -15.88
N ASN A 421 15.51 -34.68 -16.27
CA ASN A 421 14.03 -34.74 -16.28
C ASN A 421 13.41 -34.67 -14.87
N HIS A 422 14.16 -34.98 -13.81
CA HIS A 422 13.70 -34.92 -12.41
C HIS A 422 14.05 -33.61 -11.71
N LEU A 423 14.62 -32.62 -12.40
CA LEU A 423 15.02 -31.34 -11.81
C LEU A 423 13.84 -30.59 -11.17
N THR A 424 12.60 -30.90 -11.57
CA THR A 424 11.39 -30.34 -10.95
C THR A 424 11.29 -30.65 -9.45
N LYS A 425 11.91 -31.72 -8.95
CA LYS A 425 11.93 -32.05 -7.51
C LYS A 425 12.62 -30.97 -6.67
N ILE A 426 13.57 -30.22 -7.24
CA ILE A 426 14.27 -29.13 -6.54
C ILE A 426 13.69 -27.73 -6.81
N LEU A 427 12.47 -27.62 -7.37
CA LEU A 427 11.80 -26.33 -7.63
C LEU A 427 11.65 -25.47 -6.37
N ALA A 428 11.51 -26.11 -5.21
CA ALA A 428 11.42 -25.45 -3.91
C ALA A 428 12.71 -24.73 -3.49
N ILE A 429 13.81 -24.87 -4.26
CA ILE A 429 15.07 -24.14 -4.09
C ILE A 429 15.34 -23.34 -5.38
N PRO A 430 14.65 -22.20 -5.59
CA PRO A 430 14.55 -21.56 -6.91
C PRO A 430 15.90 -21.13 -7.51
N GLY A 431 16.82 -20.63 -6.70
CA GLY A 431 18.16 -20.22 -7.14
C GLY A 431 18.94 -21.40 -7.72
N LEU A 432 18.96 -22.52 -7.00
CA LEU A 432 19.65 -23.75 -7.38
C LEU A 432 19.02 -24.40 -8.63
N TYR A 433 17.68 -24.50 -8.66
CA TYR A 433 16.95 -25.03 -9.81
C TYR A 433 17.30 -24.28 -11.09
N ARG A 434 17.29 -22.93 -11.05
CA ARG A 434 17.58 -22.11 -12.23
C ARG A 434 19.03 -22.24 -12.68
N VAL A 435 19.99 -22.34 -11.77
CA VAL A 435 21.40 -22.60 -12.11
C VAL A 435 21.52 -23.94 -12.82
N LEU A 436 20.96 -25.01 -12.25
CA LEU A 436 21.07 -26.36 -12.81
C LEU A 436 20.31 -26.54 -14.13
N LYS A 437 19.19 -25.83 -14.33
CA LYS A 437 18.43 -25.84 -15.59
C LYS A 437 19.26 -25.35 -16.78
N THR A 438 20.27 -24.52 -16.53
CA THR A 438 21.16 -24.02 -17.59
C THR A 438 22.34 -24.94 -17.89
N GLN A 439 22.50 -26.04 -17.15
CA GLN A 439 23.63 -26.95 -17.28
C GLN A 439 23.28 -28.13 -18.18
N PRO A 440 24.18 -28.55 -19.10
CA PRO A 440 23.93 -29.69 -19.97
C PRO A 440 23.98 -31.02 -19.21
N LEU A 441 24.75 -31.09 -18.12
CA LEU A 441 24.94 -32.28 -17.29
C LEU A 441 24.83 -31.90 -15.82
N ILE A 442 24.18 -32.76 -15.03
CA ILE A 442 23.98 -32.55 -13.59
C ILE A 442 25.07 -33.21 -12.75
N ASP A 443 25.72 -34.26 -13.25
CA ASP A 443 26.69 -35.05 -12.50
C ASP A 443 27.79 -34.21 -11.80
N PRO A 444 28.37 -33.17 -12.43
CA PRO A 444 29.37 -32.33 -11.77
C PRO A 444 28.85 -31.59 -10.53
N PHE A 445 27.53 -31.39 -10.43
CA PHE A 445 26.87 -30.65 -9.35
C PHE A 445 26.31 -31.55 -8.25
N ILE A 446 26.30 -32.88 -8.41
CA ILE A 446 25.84 -33.81 -7.36
C ILE A 446 26.57 -33.56 -6.01
N PRO A 447 27.89 -33.32 -5.96
CA PRO A 447 28.55 -33.04 -4.67
C PRO A 447 28.10 -31.72 -4.04
N LEU A 448 27.74 -30.71 -4.83
CA LEU A 448 27.14 -29.46 -4.32
C LEU A 448 25.77 -29.73 -3.71
N LEU A 449 24.93 -30.51 -4.39
CA LEU A 449 23.60 -30.88 -3.89
C LEU A 449 23.68 -31.65 -2.57
N ARG A 450 24.62 -32.59 -2.45
CA ARG A 450 24.85 -33.34 -1.21
C ARG A 450 25.35 -32.45 -0.08
N TRP A 451 26.30 -31.56 -0.37
CA TRP A 451 26.81 -30.59 0.61
C TRP A 451 25.67 -29.70 1.15
N LEU A 452 24.81 -29.21 0.25
CA LEU A 452 23.66 -28.41 0.63
C LEU A 452 22.67 -29.19 1.51
N ALA A 453 22.29 -30.40 1.10
CA ALA A 453 21.39 -31.26 1.86
C ALA A 453 21.96 -31.56 3.25
N GLN A 454 23.22 -32.00 3.32
CA GLN A 454 23.90 -32.29 4.57
C GLN A 454 23.91 -31.09 5.51
N ARG A 455 24.19 -29.89 4.99
CA ARG A 455 24.20 -28.69 5.82
C ARG A 455 22.81 -28.35 6.36
N ALA A 456 21.78 -28.45 5.54
CA ALA A 456 20.40 -28.24 5.96
C ALA A 456 19.96 -29.28 7.00
N THR A 457 20.29 -30.56 6.80
CA THR A 457 20.00 -31.64 7.76
C THR A 457 20.66 -31.38 9.12
N VAL A 458 21.94 -30.97 9.15
CA VAL A 458 22.64 -30.64 10.39
C VAL A 458 21.94 -29.50 11.13
N VAL A 459 21.65 -28.39 10.45
CA VAL A 459 20.98 -27.23 11.07
C VAL A 459 19.57 -27.59 11.55
N LEU A 460 18.84 -28.42 10.81
CA LEU A 460 17.52 -28.89 11.19
C LEU A 460 17.55 -29.80 12.42
N GLN A 461 18.54 -30.70 12.51
CA GLN A 461 18.75 -31.55 13.69
C GLN A 461 19.15 -30.73 14.92
N GLU A 462 20.01 -29.73 14.72
CA GLU A 462 20.48 -28.80 15.75
C GLU A 462 19.37 -27.90 16.31
N LEU A 463 18.39 -27.53 15.49
CA LEU A 463 17.21 -26.74 15.88
C LEU A 463 16.05 -27.59 16.42
N SER A 464 16.00 -28.88 16.05
CA SER A 464 14.96 -29.80 16.51
C SER A 464 15.16 -30.16 17.98
N VAL A 465 14.20 -29.78 18.82
CA VAL A 465 14.18 -30.17 20.25
C VAL A 465 13.69 -31.62 20.43
N GLU A 466 12.92 -32.12 19.47
CA GLU A 466 12.35 -33.47 19.45
C GLU A 466 12.80 -34.17 18.17
N CYS A 467 13.25 -35.43 18.26
CA CYS A 467 13.51 -36.29 17.10
C CYS A 467 12.19 -36.68 16.43
N ILE A 468 11.54 -35.75 15.74
CA ILE A 468 10.40 -36.04 14.90
C ILE A 468 10.96 -36.48 13.53
N PRO A 469 10.65 -37.70 13.06
CA PRO A 469 11.06 -38.14 11.74
C PRO A 469 10.52 -37.19 10.66
N LEU A 470 11.37 -36.74 9.73
CA LEU A 470 10.98 -35.90 8.58
C LEU A 470 10.06 -36.62 7.58
N SER A 471 9.71 -37.87 7.85
CA SER A 471 8.82 -38.66 7.02
C SER A 471 7.41 -38.11 7.09
N THR A 472 6.90 -37.75 5.91
CA THR A 472 5.54 -37.29 5.60
C THR A 472 5.20 -35.91 6.17
N GLY A 473 5.38 -34.89 5.32
CA GLY A 473 4.68 -33.62 5.48
C GLY A 473 3.20 -33.90 5.74
N ALA A 474 2.63 -33.16 6.68
CA ALA A 474 1.29 -33.31 7.24
C ALA A 474 0.29 -33.96 6.25
N THR A 475 0.24 -35.30 6.23
CA THR A 475 -1.02 -35.97 5.94
C THR A 475 -1.93 -35.49 7.04
N ALA A 476 -2.99 -34.77 6.67
CA ALA A 476 -4.01 -34.26 7.57
C ALA A 476 -4.37 -35.37 8.57
N ALA A 477 -3.79 -35.29 9.77
CA ALA A 477 -4.09 -36.19 10.84
C ALA A 477 -5.49 -35.81 11.29
N VAL A 478 -6.45 -36.62 10.85
CA VAL A 478 -7.63 -37.06 11.58
C VAL A 478 -8.04 -36.14 12.74
N LEU A 479 -9.11 -35.36 12.49
CA LEU A 479 -10.26 -35.16 13.37
C LEU A 479 -10.05 -35.54 14.85
N ASP A 480 -9.41 -34.67 15.67
CA ASP A 480 -9.76 -34.62 17.12
C ASP A 480 -9.24 -33.40 17.90
N SER A 481 -9.00 -32.25 17.26
CA SER A 481 -8.83 -30.99 17.99
C SER A 481 -10.12 -30.18 17.92
N ASP A 482 -10.93 -30.37 18.95
CA ASP A 482 -12.26 -29.81 19.18
C ASP A 482 -12.19 -28.29 19.45
N TRP A 483 -11.86 -27.50 18.43
CA TRP A 483 -12.00 -26.04 18.46
C TRP A 483 -13.38 -25.58 17.99
N LYS A 484 -14.36 -26.50 17.85
CA LYS A 484 -15.70 -26.18 17.37
C LYS A 484 -16.31 -25.09 18.24
N VAL A 485 -16.34 -23.90 17.64
CA VAL A 485 -17.25 -22.80 17.88
C VAL A 485 -18.61 -23.38 18.26
N GLU A 486 -19.06 -23.07 19.47
CA GLU A 486 -20.44 -23.31 19.87
C GLU A 486 -21.35 -22.70 18.80
N LEU A 487 -22.04 -23.59 18.09
CA LEU A 487 -23.13 -23.25 17.20
C LEU A 487 -24.21 -22.55 18.03
N PHE A 488 -24.25 -21.22 17.95
CA PHE A 488 -25.46 -20.48 18.25
C PHE A 488 -26.50 -20.85 17.18
N THR A 489 -27.32 -21.84 17.51
CA THR A 489 -28.57 -22.13 16.82
C THR A 489 -29.56 -20.99 17.04
N ALA A 490 -29.99 -20.38 15.92
CA ALA A 490 -31.36 -19.97 15.58
C ALA A 490 -31.46 -18.52 15.06
N CYS A 491 -31.57 -18.36 13.74
CA CYS A 491 -32.82 -17.93 13.11
C CYS A 491 -32.80 -18.20 11.60
N PRO A 492 -33.84 -18.83 11.02
CA PRO A 492 -33.91 -19.11 9.58
C PRO A 492 -34.65 -17.99 8.84
N ARG A 493 -34.12 -17.60 7.68
CA ARG A 493 -34.81 -17.16 6.45
C ARG A 493 -33.90 -16.21 5.67
N TYR A 494 -33.35 -16.70 4.57
CA TYR A 494 -33.60 -16.24 3.21
C TYR A 494 -32.80 -17.15 2.27
N ASP A 495 -33.51 -18.02 1.56
CA ASP A 495 -33.02 -18.65 0.35
C ASP A 495 -32.81 -17.55 -0.70
N ILE A 496 -31.58 -17.37 -1.19
CA ILE A 496 -31.35 -16.82 -2.53
C ILE A 496 -30.27 -17.66 -3.21
N ALA A 497 -30.65 -18.11 -4.41
CA ALA A 497 -30.02 -19.08 -5.27
C ALA A 497 -28.58 -18.74 -5.68
N LEU A 498 -27.76 -19.78 -5.68
CA LEU A 498 -26.55 -19.91 -6.49
C LEU A 498 -26.97 -19.85 -7.97
N LEU A 499 -26.61 -18.79 -8.69
CA LEU A 499 -26.58 -18.79 -10.15
C LEU A 499 -25.12 -18.79 -10.60
N ILE A 500 -24.67 -19.97 -11.01
CA ILE A 500 -23.50 -20.16 -11.85
C ILE A 500 -23.87 -19.62 -13.24
N LEU A 501 -23.22 -18.55 -13.68
CA LEU A 501 -23.24 -18.14 -15.08
C LEU A 501 -21.83 -18.10 -15.62
N ASP A 502 -21.51 -19.20 -16.30
CA ASP A 502 -20.47 -19.35 -17.29
C ASP A 502 -20.83 -18.45 -18.51
N SER A 503 -20.00 -17.48 -18.86
CA SER A 503 -20.07 -16.85 -20.19
C SER A 503 -18.80 -16.11 -20.59
N LYS A 504 -18.30 -16.49 -21.77
CA LYS A 504 -17.20 -15.91 -22.56
C LYS A 504 -17.43 -14.42 -22.87
N PRO A 505 -16.38 -13.61 -23.11
CA PRO A 505 -16.55 -12.34 -23.80
C PRO A 505 -16.28 -12.49 -25.31
N THR A 506 -17.32 -12.27 -26.10
CA THR A 506 -17.24 -11.83 -27.49
C THR A 506 -17.22 -10.31 -27.49
N ILE A 507 -16.10 -9.67 -27.82
CA ILE A 507 -16.03 -8.20 -27.96
C ILE A 507 -16.33 -7.84 -29.42
N ARG A 508 -17.51 -7.24 -29.64
CA ARG A 508 -17.88 -6.50 -30.84
C ARG A 508 -17.24 -5.10 -30.78
N ARG A 509 -16.38 -4.80 -31.74
CA ARG A 509 -15.94 -3.43 -32.08
C ARG A 509 -17.09 -2.66 -32.72
N MET A 510 -17.39 -1.49 -32.18
CA MET A 510 -18.00 -0.38 -32.92
C MET A 510 -17.42 0.92 -32.35
N PHE A 511 -16.53 1.56 -33.09
CA PHE A 511 -16.60 3.00 -33.36
C PHE A 511 -15.87 3.24 -34.69
N GLN A 512 -16.60 3.89 -35.59
CA GLN A 512 -16.25 4.21 -36.97
C GLN A 512 -15.25 5.37 -37.00
N SER A 513 -14.40 5.35 -38.04
CA SER A 513 -13.52 6.44 -38.45
C SER A 513 -14.30 7.60 -39.08
N PRO A 514 -13.62 8.74 -39.29
CA PRO A 514 -13.72 9.46 -40.54
C PRO A 514 -12.46 9.23 -41.38
N GLU A 515 -12.67 8.80 -42.63
CA GLU A 515 -11.70 8.91 -43.71
C GLU A 515 -11.55 10.39 -44.11
N GLU A 516 -10.33 10.80 -44.48
CA GLU A 516 -10.09 11.49 -45.75
C GLU A 516 -8.58 11.52 -46.10
N THR A 517 -8.26 10.73 -47.14
CA THR A 517 -7.32 10.97 -48.25
C THR A 517 -6.08 11.88 -48.06
N ASN A 518 -4.90 11.29 -48.26
CA ASN A 518 -4.11 11.57 -49.48
C ASN A 518 -3.00 10.54 -49.72
N ALA A 519 -3.00 10.02 -50.95
CA ALA A 519 -2.03 9.07 -51.48
C ALA A 519 -0.80 9.80 -52.03
N VAL A 520 0.41 9.27 -51.76
CA VAL A 520 1.57 9.41 -52.65
C VAL A 520 2.32 8.07 -52.67
N ASN A 521 2.36 7.48 -53.86
CA ASN A 521 3.17 6.32 -54.25
C ASN A 521 4.66 6.65 -54.22
N THR A 522 5.51 5.75 -53.68
CA THR A 522 6.84 5.47 -54.26
C THR A 522 7.32 4.05 -53.95
N THR A 523 7.18 3.20 -54.97
CA THR A 523 8.11 2.18 -55.50
C THR A 523 9.16 1.51 -54.59
N LEU A 524 9.04 0.17 -54.51
CA LEU A 524 10.09 -0.82 -54.26
C LEU A 524 11.15 -0.77 -55.36
N ASN A 525 12.44 -0.78 -54.99
CA ASN A 525 13.52 -1.32 -55.81
C ASN A 525 14.25 -2.40 -55.02
N MET A 526 14.14 -3.63 -55.52
CA MET A 526 15.12 -4.69 -55.32
C MET A 526 16.28 -4.43 -56.27
N GLU A 527 17.51 -4.40 -55.77
CA GLU A 527 18.71 -4.63 -56.56
C GLU A 527 19.44 -5.84 -55.99
N ASN A 528 19.47 -6.91 -56.80
CA ASN A 528 20.58 -7.84 -56.87
C ASN A 528 21.71 -7.13 -57.64
N GLU A 529 22.95 -7.25 -57.20
CA GLU A 529 24.02 -7.98 -57.91
C GLU A 529 25.35 -7.88 -57.17
N ASP A 530 26.19 -8.89 -57.44
CA ASP A 530 27.56 -9.23 -57.03
C ASP A 530 27.88 -9.77 -55.62
#